data_AF-A0A811K4W9-F1
#
_entry.id   AF-A0A811K4W9-F1
#
_cell.length_a   1.000
_cell.length_b   1.000
_cell.length_c   1.000
_cell.angle_alpha   90.00
_cell.angle_beta   90.00
_cell.angle_gamma   90.00
#
_symmetry.space_group_name_H-M   'P 1'
#
loop_
_entity.id
_entity.type
_entity.pdbx_description
1 polymer ?
#
loop_
_entity_poly.entity_id
_entity_poly.type
_entity_poly.pdbx_seq_one_letter_code
_entity_poly.pdbx_strand_id
1 'polypeptide(L)'
;MKSVVLLLLLFSLVNSYFHYNKDNGEAQISGMLTCKATNFEDLPVVKMKLWEDDNGRGAYIDGDDLLGEFDVAPTGEFAIFGREKEYFDTEFYIQIHHTCGGKCRSLDVYQDKMANNDEIELENQGDVDSGCNTKTWAEKEDIDNESKANSTNE
;
A
#
# COMPACT_ATOMS: atom_id res chain seq x y z
N MET A 1 -65.29 7.06 8.33
CA MET A 1 -64.08 7.83 8.65
C MET A 1 -63.16 7.06 9.61
N LYS A 2 -62.73 5.84 9.24
CA LYS A 2 -61.75 5.05 10.04
C LYS A 2 -60.64 4.42 9.19
N SER A 3 -60.77 4.42 7.85
CA SER A 3 -59.81 3.75 6.96
C SER A 3 -58.75 4.65 6.32
N VAL A 4 -58.82 5.98 6.46
CA VAL A 4 -57.84 6.90 5.83
C VAL A 4 -56.60 7.09 6.71
N VAL A 5 -56.72 6.89 8.02
CA VAL A 5 -55.62 7.11 8.98
C VAL A 5 -54.55 6.01 8.89
N LEU A 6 -54.90 4.81 8.44
CA LEU A 6 -53.98 3.68 8.38
C LEU A 6 -53.00 3.77 7.20
N LEU A 7 -53.35 4.47 6.12
CA LEU A 7 -52.48 4.59 4.94
C LEU A 7 -51.37 5.64 5.11
N LEU A 8 -51.57 6.63 6.00
CA LEU A 8 -50.57 7.68 6.27
C LEU A 8 -49.45 7.22 7.22
N LEU A 9 -49.64 6.13 7.97
CA LEU A 9 -48.62 5.57 8.86
C LEU A 9 -47.66 4.60 8.16
N LEU A 10 -47.96 4.17 6.93
CA LEU A 10 -47.07 3.31 6.13
C LEU A 10 -46.10 4.11 5.24
N PHE A 11 -46.32 5.41 5.05
CA PHE A 11 -45.45 6.26 4.22
C PHE A 11 -44.28 6.89 5.01
N SER A 12 -44.28 6.83 6.34
CA SER A 12 -43.18 7.34 7.18
C SER A 12 -42.00 6.38 7.33
N LEU A 13 -42.04 5.17 6.74
CA LEU A 13 -40.96 4.17 6.86
C LEU A 13 -40.04 4.08 5.63
N VAL A 14 -40.25 4.87 4.58
CA VAL A 14 -39.43 4.82 3.34
C VAL A 14 -38.50 6.03 3.15
N ASN A 15 -38.42 6.95 4.12
CA ASN A 15 -37.55 8.14 4.03
C ASN A 15 -36.29 8.06 4.89
N SER A 16 -35.80 6.86 5.18
CA SER A 16 -34.37 6.69 5.47
C SER A 16 -33.63 6.60 4.13
N TYR A 17 -33.62 7.71 3.37
CA TYR A 17 -32.64 7.87 2.31
C TYR A 17 -31.28 7.80 3.00
N PHE A 18 -30.63 6.65 2.86
CA PHE A 18 -29.22 6.48 3.17
C PHE A 18 -28.48 7.63 2.47
N HIS A 19 -28.05 8.63 3.25
CA HIS A 19 -26.98 9.52 2.82
C HIS A 19 -25.73 8.65 2.82
N TYR A 20 -25.45 8.07 1.67
CA TYR A 20 -24.22 7.35 1.42
C TYR A 20 -23.14 8.39 1.13
N ASN A 21 -22.38 8.77 2.15
CA ASN A 21 -21.15 9.51 1.90
C ASN A 21 -20.17 8.52 1.29
N LYS A 22 -19.72 8.81 0.06
CA LYS A 22 -18.61 8.08 -0.53
C LYS A 22 -17.35 8.61 0.15
N ASP A 23 -16.84 7.87 1.12
CA ASP A 23 -15.60 8.23 1.78
C ASP A 23 -14.44 7.97 0.80
N ASN A 24 -13.54 8.94 0.66
CA ASN A 24 -12.29 8.73 -0.05
C ASN A 24 -11.27 8.34 1.01
N GLY A 25 -10.73 7.12 0.94
CA GLY A 25 -9.67 6.68 1.84
C GLY A 25 -8.34 7.28 1.38
N GLU A 26 -7.51 7.70 2.33
CA GLU A 26 -6.17 8.22 2.05
C GLU A 26 -5.16 7.54 2.96
N ALA A 27 -4.09 7.01 2.37
CA ALA A 27 -2.92 6.51 3.07
C ALA A 27 -1.79 7.52 2.93
N GLN A 28 -1.17 7.85 4.05
CA GLN A 28 0.12 8.53 4.09
C GLN A 28 0.97 7.80 5.12
N ILE A 29 1.98 7.06 4.63
CA ILE A 29 2.85 6.22 5.45
C ILE A 29 4.28 6.68 5.21
N SER A 30 5.00 6.98 6.27
CA SER A 30 6.43 7.30 6.19
C SER A 30 7.18 6.60 7.30
N GLY A 31 8.45 6.29 7.05
CA GLY A 31 9.25 5.52 7.99
C GLY A 31 10.69 5.34 7.54
N MET A 32 11.38 4.53 8.32
CA MET A 32 12.74 4.09 8.06
C MET A 32 12.76 2.56 8.02
N LEU A 33 13.35 1.99 6.98
CA LEU A 33 13.68 0.57 6.95
C LEU A 33 15.15 0.38 7.35
N THR A 34 15.41 -0.66 8.12
CA THR A 34 16.78 -1.06 8.50
C THR A 34 17.01 -2.53 8.20
N CYS A 35 18.28 -2.88 8.01
CA CYS A 35 18.73 -4.26 7.92
C CYS A 35 19.94 -4.45 8.83
N LYS A 36 19.81 -5.24 9.90
CA LYS A 36 20.87 -5.41 10.92
C LYS A 36 21.35 -4.09 11.51
N ALA A 37 20.43 -3.15 11.75
CA ALA A 37 20.74 -1.78 12.17
C ALA A 37 21.66 -0.99 11.21
N THR A 38 21.68 -1.36 9.92
CA THR A 38 22.38 -0.66 8.83
C THR A 38 21.42 -0.33 7.69
N ASN A 39 21.86 0.55 6.77
CA ASN A 39 21.10 0.98 5.61
C ASN A 39 21.24 0.00 4.42
N PHE A 40 20.73 0.35 3.25
CA PHE A 40 20.64 -0.54 2.07
C PHE A 40 21.68 -0.25 0.98
N GLU A 41 22.75 0.50 1.25
CA GLU A 41 23.74 0.87 0.22
C GLU A 41 24.36 -0.34 -0.49
N ASP A 42 24.66 -1.40 0.27
CA ASP A 42 25.28 -2.64 -0.25
C ASP A 42 24.27 -3.77 -0.50
N LEU A 43 22.97 -3.48 -0.44
CA LEU A 43 21.91 -4.48 -0.62
C LEU A 43 21.17 -4.28 -1.95
N PRO A 44 20.62 -5.36 -2.52
CA PRO A 44 19.65 -5.22 -3.60
C PRO A 44 18.51 -4.29 -3.20
N VAL A 45 18.03 -3.51 -4.17
CA VAL A 45 17.00 -2.49 -3.96
C VAL A 45 15.77 -3.11 -3.31
N VAL A 46 15.36 -2.55 -2.17
CA VAL A 46 14.11 -2.92 -1.51
C VAL A 46 12.97 -2.29 -2.30
N LYS A 47 12.04 -3.13 -2.76
CA LYS A 47 10.84 -2.67 -3.47
C LYS A 47 9.66 -2.63 -2.50
N MET A 48 8.91 -1.55 -2.55
CA MET A 48 7.71 -1.35 -1.76
C MET A 48 6.51 -1.20 -2.69
N LYS A 49 5.37 -1.77 -2.30
CA LYS A 49 4.10 -1.61 -2.99
C LYS A 49 3.07 -1.13 -1.98
N LEU A 50 2.28 -0.13 -2.34
CA LEU A 50 1.09 0.25 -1.57
C LEU A 50 -0.10 -0.45 -2.17
N TRP A 51 -0.81 -1.16 -1.31
CA TRP A 51 -2.02 -1.88 -1.65
C TRP A 51 -3.18 -1.35 -0.82
N GLU A 52 -4.36 -1.47 -1.40
CA GLU A 52 -5.64 -1.46 -0.72
C GLU A 52 -6.05 -2.94 -0.57
N ASP A 53 -6.39 -3.36 0.65
CA ASP A 53 -6.91 -4.71 0.95
C ASP A 53 -8.44 -4.67 1.05
N ASP A 54 -9.12 -5.45 0.22
CA ASP A 54 -10.57 -5.46 0.15
C ASP A 54 -11.23 -6.37 1.22
N ASN A 55 -10.59 -6.62 2.36
CA ASN A 55 -11.02 -7.64 3.34
C ASN A 55 -12.31 -7.30 4.13
N GLY A 56 -12.96 -6.16 3.83
CA GLY A 56 -14.19 -5.67 4.44
C GLY A 56 -15.51 -6.20 3.85
N ARG A 57 -16.64 -5.56 4.21
CA ARG A 57 -17.93 -5.78 3.50
C ARG A 57 -17.73 -5.28 2.08
N GLY A 58 -17.41 -6.11 1.10
CA GLY A 58 -17.10 -5.60 -0.25
C GLY A 58 -16.18 -6.50 -1.05
N ALA A 59 -15.33 -7.27 -0.36
CA ALA A 59 -14.33 -8.25 -0.84
C ALA A 59 -14.72 -9.15 -2.02
N TYR A 60 -16.01 -9.32 -2.27
CA TYR A 60 -16.52 -10.14 -3.37
C TYR A 60 -16.72 -9.34 -4.67
N ILE A 61 -16.49 -8.02 -4.66
CA ILE A 61 -16.82 -7.09 -5.74
C ILE A 61 -15.59 -6.31 -6.22
N ASP A 62 -14.74 -5.84 -5.31
CA ASP A 62 -13.39 -5.31 -5.57
C ASP A 62 -12.37 -6.30 -4.97
N GLY A 63 -11.18 -6.39 -5.57
CA GLY A 63 -10.09 -7.20 -5.04
C GLY A 63 -8.80 -6.39 -5.08
N ASP A 64 -7.83 -6.77 -4.24
CA ASP A 64 -6.68 -5.95 -3.83
C ASP A 64 -6.12 -5.04 -4.93
N ASP A 65 -6.24 -3.73 -4.72
CA ASP A 65 -5.82 -2.72 -5.68
C ASP A 65 -4.39 -2.25 -5.42
N LEU A 66 -3.54 -2.40 -6.44
CA LEU A 66 -2.18 -1.86 -6.42
C LEU A 66 -2.22 -0.35 -6.68
N LEU A 67 -1.97 0.44 -5.65
CA LEU A 67 -2.01 1.90 -5.73
C LEU A 67 -0.70 2.51 -6.22
N GLY A 68 0.42 1.80 -6.01
CA GLY A 68 1.72 2.20 -6.53
C GLY A 68 2.87 1.31 -6.12
N GLU A 69 3.95 1.38 -6.89
CA GLU A 69 5.24 0.74 -6.59
C GLU A 69 6.33 1.79 -6.45
N PHE A 70 7.22 1.60 -5.48
CA PHE A 70 8.29 2.53 -5.16
C PHE A 70 9.55 1.77 -4.73
N ASP A 71 10.72 2.28 -5.10
CA ASP A 71 12.00 1.76 -4.62
C ASP A 71 12.41 2.56 -3.37
N VAL A 72 12.80 1.85 -2.31
CA VAL A 72 13.21 2.46 -1.03
C VAL A 72 14.63 2.98 -1.15
N ALA A 73 14.84 4.24 -0.77
CA ALA A 73 16.13 4.89 -0.87
C ALA A 73 17.26 4.08 -0.19
N PRO A 74 18.53 4.21 -0.62
CA PRO A 74 19.66 3.54 0.02
C PRO A 74 19.77 3.83 1.52
N THR A 75 19.32 5.00 1.95
CA THR A 75 19.28 5.41 3.38
C THR A 75 18.27 4.62 4.21
N GLY A 76 17.29 3.96 3.56
CA GLY A 76 16.17 3.28 4.19
C GLY A 76 14.93 4.15 4.37
N GLU A 77 15.02 5.45 4.08
CA GLU A 77 13.88 6.36 4.19
C GLU A 77 12.83 6.08 3.12
N PHE A 78 11.57 6.14 3.52
CA PHE A 78 10.45 6.10 2.59
C PHE A 78 9.29 7.00 3.06
N ALA A 79 8.56 7.51 2.08
CA ALA A 79 7.29 8.19 2.27
C ALA A 79 6.41 7.87 1.08
N ILE A 80 5.25 7.28 1.35
CA ILE A 80 4.30 6.82 0.35
C ILE A 80 2.93 7.44 0.63
N PHE A 81 2.26 7.83 -0.44
CA PHE A 81 0.92 8.38 -0.40
C PHE A 81 0.07 7.67 -1.43
N GLY A 82 -1.15 7.30 -1.03
CA GLY A 82 -2.16 6.73 -1.91
C GLY A 82 -3.54 7.23 -1.51
N ARG A 83 -4.46 7.16 -2.46
CA ARG A 83 -5.86 7.49 -2.24
C ARG A 83 -6.70 6.56 -3.08
N GLU A 84 -7.68 5.94 -2.45
CA GLU A 84 -8.62 5.04 -3.12
C GLU A 84 -10.05 5.52 -2.90
N LYS A 85 -10.92 5.18 -3.85
CA LYS A 85 -12.30 5.65 -3.85
C LYS A 85 -13.28 4.50 -3.66
N GLU A 86 -13.38 4.04 -2.43
CA GLU A 86 -14.15 2.84 -2.16
C GLU A 86 -15.62 3.08 -1.87
N TYR A 87 -16.38 2.00 -1.96
CA TYR A 87 -17.73 2.02 -1.43
C TYR A 87 -17.65 1.99 0.09
N PHE A 88 -16.85 1.12 0.71
CA PHE A 88 -16.84 0.90 2.16
C PHE A 88 -15.58 1.46 2.86
N ASP A 89 -15.01 0.71 3.80
CA ASP A 89 -13.82 1.09 4.58
C ASP A 89 -12.57 0.69 3.81
N THR A 90 -11.57 1.58 3.73
CA THR A 90 -10.28 1.28 3.10
C THR A 90 -9.30 0.67 4.10
N GLU A 91 -8.56 -0.36 3.70
CA GLU A 91 -7.59 -1.11 4.50
C GLU A 91 -6.21 -1.11 3.83
N PHE A 92 -5.55 0.06 3.82
CA PHE A 92 -4.23 0.17 3.19
C PHE A 92 -3.12 -0.59 3.91
N TYR A 93 -2.24 -1.22 3.13
CA TYR A 93 -1.02 -1.84 3.62
C TYR A 93 0.14 -1.65 2.64
N ILE A 94 1.37 -1.68 3.17
CA ILE A 94 2.57 -1.74 2.34
C ILE A 94 3.10 -3.16 2.29
N GLN A 95 3.45 -3.61 1.10
CA GLN A 95 4.16 -4.86 0.88
C GLN A 95 5.62 -4.55 0.55
N ILE A 96 6.53 -5.08 1.37
CA ILE A 96 7.97 -4.79 1.31
C ILE A 96 8.71 -6.05 0.83
N HIS A 97 9.28 -5.97 -0.36
CA HIS A 97 10.12 -7.01 -0.97
C HIS A 97 11.59 -6.72 -0.70
N HIS A 98 12.27 -7.59 0.05
CA HIS A 98 13.65 -7.37 0.46
C HIS A 98 14.49 -8.65 0.50
N THR A 99 15.81 -8.49 0.46
CA THR A 99 16.78 -9.59 0.61
C THR A 99 17.58 -9.52 1.90
N CYS A 100 17.19 -8.64 2.84
CA CYS A 100 17.83 -8.54 4.16
C CYS A 100 17.85 -9.91 4.87
N GLY A 101 19.03 -10.32 5.35
CA GLY A 101 19.26 -11.67 5.90
C GLY A 101 19.58 -12.75 4.85
N GLY A 102 19.70 -12.38 3.58
CA GLY A 102 20.24 -13.21 2.50
C GLY A 102 19.23 -14.05 1.72
N LYS A 103 17.95 -14.03 2.09
CA LYS A 103 16.86 -14.66 1.33
C LYS A 103 15.86 -13.59 0.88
N CYS A 104 15.28 -13.79 -0.29
CA CYS A 104 14.16 -12.95 -0.72
C CYS A 104 12.94 -13.22 0.16
N ARG A 105 12.34 -12.14 0.66
CA ARG A 105 11.17 -12.15 1.51
C ARG A 105 10.21 -11.00 1.17
N SER A 106 8.94 -11.22 1.46
CA SER A 106 7.88 -10.21 1.40
C SER A 106 7.27 -10.02 2.79
N LEU A 107 7.20 -8.77 3.25
CA LEU A 107 6.59 -8.40 4.51
C LEU A 107 5.42 -7.44 4.25
N ASP A 108 4.23 -7.82 4.67
CA ASP A 108 3.05 -6.95 4.62
C ASP A 108 2.90 -6.21 5.95
N VAL A 109 2.74 -4.89 5.89
CA VAL A 109 2.58 -4.01 7.05
C VAL A 109 1.36 -3.13 6.84
N TYR A 110 0.34 -3.34 7.66
CA TYR A 110 -0.92 -2.60 7.62
C TYR A 110 -0.77 -1.21 8.26
N GLN A 111 -1.44 -0.21 7.68
CA GLN A 111 -1.35 1.19 8.11
C GLN A 111 -1.76 1.37 9.58
N ASP A 112 -2.76 0.64 10.06
CA ASP A 112 -3.25 0.71 11.44
C ASP A 112 -2.19 0.27 12.49
N LYS A 113 -1.17 -0.45 12.05
CA LYS A 113 -0.05 -0.96 12.87
C LYS A 113 1.22 -0.13 12.74
N MET A 114 1.25 0.88 11.88
CA MET A 114 2.38 1.80 11.73
C MET A 114 2.05 3.17 12.29
N ALA A 115 2.90 3.68 13.18
CA ALA A 115 2.97 5.10 13.43
C ALA A 115 3.88 5.77 12.38
N ASN A 116 3.57 7.02 12.05
CA ASN A 116 4.41 7.80 11.13
C ASN A 116 5.81 7.96 11.71
N ASN A 117 6.82 7.66 10.88
CA ASN A 117 8.25 7.65 11.21
C ASN A 117 8.72 6.46 12.04
N ASP A 118 7.96 5.36 12.06
CA ASP A 118 8.43 4.12 12.66
C ASP A 118 9.63 3.55 11.90
N GLU A 119 10.51 2.90 12.65
CA GLU A 119 11.61 2.09 12.13
C GLU A 119 11.16 0.64 12.02
N ILE A 120 11.36 0.02 10.85
CA ILE A 120 11.10 -1.40 10.61
C ILE A 120 12.43 -2.10 10.30
N GLU A 121 12.86 -2.97 11.22
CA GLU A 121 14.01 -3.86 11.00
C GLU A 121 13.57 -5.08 10.19
N LEU A 122 14.20 -5.27 9.02
CA LEU A 122 13.82 -6.28 8.03
C LEU A 122 14.52 -7.62 8.21
N GLU A 123 15.55 -7.74 9.06
CA GLU A 123 16.29 -8.99 9.17
C GLU A 123 15.37 -10.17 9.51
N ASN A 124 15.31 -11.11 8.56
CA ASN A 124 14.49 -12.32 8.62
C ASN A 124 12.97 -12.09 8.79
N GLN A 125 12.49 -10.87 8.57
CA GLN A 125 11.06 -10.57 8.58
C GLN A 125 10.39 -10.95 7.26
N GLY A 126 9.10 -11.27 7.33
CA GLY A 126 8.29 -11.62 6.15
C GLY A 126 8.43 -13.08 5.70
N ASP A 127 7.56 -13.46 4.77
CA ASP A 127 7.50 -14.79 4.19
C ASP A 127 8.48 -14.92 3.03
N VAL A 128 8.94 -16.15 2.76
CA VAL A 128 9.84 -16.40 1.62
C VAL A 128 9.10 -16.09 0.32
N ASP A 129 9.72 -15.28 -0.53
CA ASP A 129 9.14 -14.84 -1.79
C ASP A 129 10.17 -14.94 -2.95
N SER A 130 9.71 -14.64 -4.17
CA SER A 130 10.50 -14.60 -5.40
C SER A 130 10.49 -13.24 -6.09
N GLY A 131 9.75 -12.25 -5.58
CA GLY A 131 9.55 -10.93 -6.20
C GLY A 131 10.65 -9.89 -5.92
N CYS A 132 11.67 -10.23 -5.15
CA CYS A 132 12.72 -9.27 -4.78
C CYS A 132 13.59 -8.86 -5.96
N ASN A 133 14.06 -7.62 -5.93
CA ASN A 133 15.10 -7.16 -6.83
C ASN A 133 16.41 -7.92 -6.56
N THR A 134 17.17 -8.18 -7.62
CA THR A 134 18.51 -8.77 -7.53
C THR A 134 19.61 -7.73 -7.72
N LYS A 135 19.25 -6.52 -8.19
CA LYS A 135 20.19 -5.42 -8.47
C LYS A 135 20.29 -4.49 -7.28
N THR A 136 21.50 -4.04 -7.01
CA THR A 136 21.83 -2.95 -6.08
C THR A 136 21.46 -1.59 -6.67
N TRP A 137 21.53 -0.54 -5.83
CA TRP A 137 21.32 0.84 -6.28
C TRP A 137 22.35 1.29 -7.31
N ALA A 138 23.64 0.94 -7.12
CA ALA A 138 24.69 1.26 -8.10
C ALA A 138 24.40 0.64 -9.48
N GLU A 139 24.01 -0.64 -9.51
CA GLU A 139 23.67 -1.33 -10.77
C GLU A 139 22.41 -0.74 -11.42
N LYS A 140 21.41 -0.33 -10.62
CA LYS A 140 20.19 0.31 -11.12
C LYS A 140 20.47 1.67 -11.76
N GLU A 141 21.29 2.50 -11.11
CA GLU A 141 21.66 3.83 -11.62
C GLU A 141 22.38 3.76 -12.97
N ASP A 142 23.30 2.80 -13.13
CA ASP A 142 24.01 2.58 -14.40
C ASP A 142 23.04 2.26 -15.55
N ILE A 143 22.05 1.39 -15.31
CA ILE A 143 21.03 1.02 -16.29
C ILE A 143 20.13 2.19 -16.65
N ASP A 144 19.70 2.96 -15.66
CA ASP A 144 18.82 4.11 -15.86
C ASP A 144 19.54 5.20 -16.68
N ASN A 145 20.85 5.38 -16.46
CA ASN A 145 21.68 6.31 -17.22
C ASN A 145 21.91 5.86 -18.67
N GLU A 146 22.17 4.57 -18.89
CA GLU A 146 22.30 4.00 -20.24
C GLU A 146 21.00 4.13 -21.04
N SER A 147 19.86 3.84 -20.40
CA SER A 147 18.53 3.97 -21.01
C SER A 147 18.23 5.41 -21.44
N LYS A 148 18.59 6.39 -20.61
CA LYS A 148 18.45 7.82 -20.95
C LYS A 148 19.36 8.22 -22.12
N ALA A 149 20.61 7.77 -22.14
CA ALA A 149 21.54 8.08 -23.22
C ALA A 149 21.06 7.55 -24.59
N ASN A 150 20.42 6.38 -24.62
CA ASN A 150 19.86 5.81 -25.84
C ASN A 150 18.59 6.55 -26.31
N SER A 151 17.76 7.04 -25.38
CA SER A 151 16.54 7.79 -25.73
C SER A 151 16.79 9.17 -26.38
N THR A 152 17.97 9.75 -26.17
CA THR A 152 18.36 11.06 -26.75
C THR A 152 18.93 10.96 -28.18
N ASN A 153 19.11 9.75 -28.70
CA ASN A 153 19.67 9.51 -30.04
C ASN A 153 18.62 9.12 -31.09
N GLU A 154 17.33 9.11 -30.73
CA GLU A 154 16.16 8.99 -31.62
C GLU A 154 15.46 10.33 -31.82
#